data_AF-A0AAD3VNP4-F1
#
_entry.id   AF-A0AAD3VNP4-F1
#
_cell.length_a   1.000
_cell.length_b   1.000
_cell.length_c   1.000
_cell.angle_alpha   90.00
_cell.angle_beta   90.00
_cell.angle_gamma   90.00
#
_symmetry.space_group_name_H-M   'P 1'
#
loop_
_entity.id
_entity.type
_entity.pdbx_description
1 polymer ?
#
loop_
_entity_poly.entity_id
_entity_poly.type
_entity_poly.pdbx_seq_one_letter_code
_entity_poly.pdbx_strand_id
1 'polypeptide(L)'
;MWVLWTLVIVAFSVWLGHTWIVALRNKYQHTLESRLVLFVIALVSWVLARQIALQVAPQLGMLPITVISTALAFGPFCLLSFIAVNMWLAALTRPYDEKIWNLEEEEDRLIRELEALRWKALNAPLDAEPDRKQAGSPDDPDDEIAKLNKIVLDWEQAGGAARVRSLKVLEWKEEISAKGDAELRSETERLWKTVEAEADEGRQEQARARWALCRAELMVRESRVRRESIPRETRKDDKPQIASDQMAMRQRLQDILREMQAVRAEKAEFLQKKIRLTWRRGP
;
A
#
# COMPACT_ATOMS: atom_id res chain seq x y z
N MET A 1 15.07 26.48 -41.58
CA MET A 1 14.41 25.94 -40.37
C MET A 1 14.54 24.42 -40.24
N TRP A 2 14.29 23.65 -41.30
CA TRP A 2 14.34 22.17 -41.26
C TRP A 2 15.72 21.58 -40.90
N VAL A 3 16.81 22.16 -41.42
CA VAL A 3 18.19 21.73 -41.12
C VAL A 3 18.56 21.90 -39.63
N LEU A 4 18.01 22.92 -38.97
CA LEU A 4 18.21 23.11 -37.53
C LEU A 4 17.52 22.00 -36.73
N TRP A 5 16.27 21.68 -37.09
CA TRP A 5 15.51 20.61 -36.45
C TRP A 5 16.13 19.22 -36.68
N THR A 6 16.65 18.93 -37.87
CA THR A 6 17.35 17.65 -38.11
C THR A 6 18.63 17.55 -37.29
N LEU A 7 19.41 18.62 -37.16
CA LEU A 7 20.59 18.66 -36.29
C LEU A 7 20.22 18.46 -34.81
N VAL A 8 19.15 19.10 -34.33
CA VAL A 8 18.66 18.94 -32.95
C VAL A 8 18.22 17.49 -32.69
N ILE A 9 17.45 16.89 -33.60
CA ILE A 9 17.00 15.50 -33.47
C ILE A 9 18.18 14.53 -33.47
N VAL A 10 19.17 14.73 -34.35
CA VAL A 10 20.38 13.90 -34.39
C VAL A 10 21.18 14.05 -33.10
N ALA A 11 21.42 15.28 -32.63
CA ALA A 11 22.13 15.54 -31.38
C ALA A 11 21.43 14.89 -30.18
N PHE A 12 20.10 15.02 -30.10
CA PHE A 12 19.29 14.41 -29.03
C PHE A 12 19.31 12.88 -29.09
N SER A 13 19.24 12.30 -30.29
CA SER A 13 19.31 10.85 -30.49
C SER A 13 20.68 10.28 -30.13
N VAL A 14 21.76 10.98 -30.47
CA VAL A 14 23.13 10.61 -30.08
C VAL A 14 23.30 10.72 -28.57
N TRP A 15 22.78 11.77 -27.95
CA TRP A 15 22.81 11.93 -26.49
C TRP A 15 22.02 10.83 -25.76
N LEU A 16 20.80 10.52 -26.23
CA LEU A 16 20.00 9.41 -25.71
C LEU A 16 20.70 8.06 -25.88
N GLY A 17 21.25 7.79 -27.06
CA GLY A 17 21.98 6.54 -27.29
C GLY A 17 23.24 6.43 -26.44
N HIS A 18 23.97 7.53 -26.25
CA HIS A 18 25.13 7.56 -25.36
C HIS A 18 24.74 7.30 -23.90
N THR A 19 23.73 8.00 -23.38
CA THR A 19 23.24 7.79 -22.00
C THR A 19 22.74 6.37 -21.81
N TRP A 20 22.07 5.80 -22.80
CA TRP A 20 21.62 4.41 -22.79
C TRP A 20 22.76 3.40 -22.78
N ILE A 21 23.79 3.58 -23.61
CA ILE A 21 24.98 2.70 -23.62
C ILE A 21 25.74 2.77 -22.29
N VAL A 22 25.85 3.96 -21.70
CA VAL A 22 26.45 4.15 -20.37
C VAL A 22 25.61 3.43 -19.31
N ALA A 23 24.28 3.52 -19.38
CA ALA A 23 23.39 2.80 -18.48
C ALA A 23 23.50 1.29 -18.63
N LEU A 24 23.53 0.77 -19.87
CA LEU A 24 23.78 -0.64 -20.21
C LEU A 24 25.06 -1.14 -19.53
N ARG A 25 26.18 -0.43 -19.72
CA ARG A 25 27.48 -0.80 -19.18
C ARG A 25 27.55 -0.76 -17.65
N ASN A 26 26.94 0.25 -17.04
CA ASN A 26 27.13 0.51 -15.60
C ASN A 26 26.10 -0.21 -14.72
N LYS A 27 24.86 -0.34 -15.18
CA LYS A 27 23.77 -0.95 -14.39
C LYS A 27 23.60 -2.44 -14.60
N TYR A 28 24.05 -3.01 -15.72
CA TYR A 28 23.77 -4.40 -16.05
C TYR A 28 25.03 -5.27 -16.12
N GLN A 29 24.95 -6.46 -15.54
CA GLN A 29 25.94 -7.51 -15.78
C GLN A 29 25.53 -8.30 -17.02
N HIS A 30 26.30 -8.12 -18.10
CA HIS A 30 26.07 -8.81 -19.36
C HIS A 30 26.55 -10.25 -19.32
N THR A 31 25.61 -11.19 -19.33
CA THR A 31 25.87 -12.61 -19.56
C THR A 31 26.01 -12.92 -21.06
N LEU A 32 26.51 -14.11 -21.39
CA LEU A 32 26.62 -14.60 -22.78
C LEU A 32 25.27 -14.52 -23.52
N GLU A 33 24.17 -14.85 -22.85
CA GLU A 33 22.81 -14.76 -23.42
C GLU A 33 22.45 -13.31 -23.78
N SER A 34 22.65 -12.38 -22.84
CA SER A 34 22.35 -10.96 -23.08
C SER A 34 23.22 -10.35 -24.18
N ARG A 35 24.48 -10.79 -24.31
CA ARG A 35 25.39 -10.36 -25.39
C ARG A 35 24.91 -10.88 -26.74
N LEU A 36 24.44 -12.13 -26.80
CA LEU A 36 23.92 -12.72 -28.03
C LEU A 36 22.65 -11.98 -28.49
N VAL A 37 21.72 -11.70 -27.58
CA VAL A 37 20.50 -10.94 -27.91
C VAL A 37 20.83 -9.52 -28.39
N LEU A 38 21.72 -8.80 -27.70
CA LEU A 38 22.18 -7.48 -28.15
C LEU A 38 22.89 -7.55 -29.51
N PHE A 39 23.67 -8.59 -29.76
CA PHE A 39 24.33 -8.81 -31.05
C PHE A 39 23.32 -9.07 -32.17
N VAL A 40 22.29 -9.87 -31.93
CA VAL A 40 21.20 -10.10 -32.89
C VAL A 40 20.46 -8.79 -33.17
N ILE A 41 20.14 -8.00 -32.15
CA ILE A 41 19.51 -6.69 -32.31
C ILE A 41 20.40 -5.75 -33.14
N ALA A 42 21.72 -5.74 -32.89
CA ALA A 42 22.67 -4.96 -33.69
C ALA A 42 22.68 -5.41 -35.15
N LEU A 43 22.68 -6.71 -35.41
CA LEU A 43 22.67 -7.27 -36.76
C LEU A 43 21.38 -6.90 -37.51
N VAL A 44 20.23 -7.05 -36.87
CA VAL A 44 18.92 -6.66 -37.43
C VAL A 44 18.88 -5.17 -37.73
N SER A 45 19.33 -4.34 -36.79
CA SER A 45 19.38 -2.88 -36.95
C SER A 45 20.28 -2.46 -38.11
N TRP A 46 21.42 -3.14 -38.27
CA TRP A 46 22.34 -2.88 -39.37
C TRP A 46 21.77 -3.29 -40.73
N VAL A 47 21.12 -4.45 -40.83
CA VAL A 47 20.46 -4.90 -42.06
C VAL A 47 19.36 -3.93 -42.47
N LEU A 48 18.52 -3.48 -41.53
CA LEU A 48 17.45 -2.52 -41.77
C LEU A 48 18.02 -1.18 -42.26
N ALA A 49 19.04 -0.67 -41.58
CA ALA A 49 19.70 0.58 -41.95
C ALA A 49 20.35 0.51 -43.32
N ARG A 50 20.96 -0.62 -43.66
CA ARG A 50 21.57 -0.85 -44.98
C ARG A 50 20.53 -0.89 -46.08
N GLN A 51 19.38 -1.53 -45.86
CA GLN A 51 18.27 -1.52 -46.82
C GLN A 51 17.77 -0.10 -47.07
N ILE A 52 17.59 0.70 -46.01
CA ILE A 52 17.18 2.11 -46.12
C ILE A 52 18.23 2.93 -46.88
N ALA A 53 19.52 2.77 -46.54
CA ALA A 53 20.61 3.50 -47.20
C ALA A 53 20.69 3.20 -48.70
N LEU A 54 20.50 1.93 -49.09
CA LEU A 54 20.46 1.50 -50.49
C LEU A 54 19.25 2.07 -51.25
N GLN A 55 18.10 2.24 -50.59
CA GLN A 55 16.91 2.84 -51.20
C GLN A 55 17.04 4.36 -51.38
N VAL A 56 17.65 5.05 -50.42
CA VAL A 56 17.79 6.52 -50.44
C VAL A 56 18.90 6.97 -51.37
N ALA A 57 20.02 6.23 -51.42
CA ALA A 57 21.20 6.63 -52.19
C ALA A 57 21.85 5.42 -52.90
N PRO A 58 21.19 4.82 -53.90
CA PRO A 58 21.65 3.62 -54.60
C PRO A 58 22.95 3.83 -55.39
N GLN A 59 23.27 5.08 -55.71
CA GLN A 59 24.42 5.49 -56.52
C GLN A 59 25.71 5.71 -55.70
N LEU A 60 25.65 5.63 -54.37
CA LEU A 60 26.85 5.73 -53.52
C LEU A 60 27.66 4.44 -53.60
N GLY A 61 28.99 4.56 -53.51
CA GLY A 61 29.87 3.39 -53.42
C GLY A 61 29.66 2.57 -52.14
N MET A 62 30.19 1.34 -52.11
CA MET A 62 30.04 0.44 -50.95
C MET A 62 30.54 1.05 -49.62
N LEU A 63 31.68 1.76 -49.64
CA LEU A 63 32.25 2.41 -48.45
C LEU A 63 31.32 3.49 -47.84
N PRO A 64 30.88 4.52 -48.56
CA PRO A 64 29.96 5.53 -48.00
C PRO A 64 28.64 4.92 -47.54
N ILE A 65 28.11 3.90 -48.24
CA ILE A 65 26.91 3.18 -47.80
C ILE A 65 27.14 2.52 -46.43
N THR A 66 28.28 1.86 -46.21
CA THR A 66 28.56 1.23 -44.91
C THR A 66 28.64 2.23 -43.77
N VAL A 67 29.27 3.40 -43.98
CA VAL A 67 29.37 4.45 -42.95
C VAL A 67 27.98 5.00 -42.60
N ILE A 68 27.19 5.35 -43.61
CA ILE A 68 25.83 5.88 -43.43
C ILE A 68 24.94 4.83 -42.74
N SER A 69 25.01 3.58 -43.19
CA SER A 69 24.23 2.48 -42.60
C SER A 69 24.58 2.26 -41.13
N THR A 70 25.85 2.41 -40.74
CA THR A 70 26.28 2.25 -39.35
C THR A 70 25.72 3.37 -38.47
N ALA A 71 25.79 4.62 -38.94
CA ALA A 71 25.20 5.76 -38.24
C ALA A 71 23.67 5.62 -38.13
N LEU A 72 23.00 5.18 -39.20
CA LEU A 72 21.56 5.01 -39.24
C LEU A 72 21.08 3.82 -38.40
N ALA A 73 21.89 2.77 -38.26
CA ALA A 73 21.61 1.59 -37.43
C ALA A 73 21.62 1.88 -35.93
N PHE A 74 22.31 2.94 -35.50
CA PHE A 74 22.45 3.28 -34.09
C PHE A 74 21.11 3.61 -33.42
N GLY A 75 20.24 4.34 -34.11
CA GLY A 75 18.89 4.68 -33.64
C GLY A 75 18.02 3.45 -33.31
N PRO A 76 17.71 2.59 -34.29
CA PRO A 76 16.91 1.39 -34.06
C PRO A 76 17.58 0.43 -33.07
N PHE A 77 18.91 0.34 -33.05
CA PHE A 77 19.62 -0.46 -32.05
C PHE A 77 19.34 0.05 -30.63
N CYS A 78 19.44 1.36 -30.39
CA CYS A 78 19.14 1.94 -29.08
C CYS A 78 17.69 1.69 -28.66
N LEU A 79 16.74 1.88 -29.58
CA LEU A 79 15.32 1.66 -29.31
C LEU A 79 15.01 0.18 -28.99
N LEU A 80 15.44 -0.75 -29.84
CA LEU A 80 15.16 -2.17 -29.68
C LEU A 80 15.88 -2.75 -28.47
N SER A 81 17.12 -2.35 -28.21
CA SER A 81 17.83 -2.76 -26.99
C SER A 81 17.17 -2.22 -25.73
N PHE A 82 16.66 -0.99 -25.75
CA PHE A 82 15.87 -0.44 -24.64
C PHE A 82 14.61 -1.27 -24.37
N ILE A 83 13.85 -1.60 -25.41
CA ILE A 83 12.64 -2.43 -25.28
C ILE A 83 13.01 -3.81 -24.74
N ALA A 84 14.02 -4.47 -25.31
CA ALA A 84 14.43 -5.81 -24.91
C ALA A 84 14.90 -5.85 -23.43
N VAL A 85 15.69 -4.86 -22.99
CA VAL A 85 16.14 -4.78 -21.60
C VAL A 85 14.99 -4.51 -20.64
N ASN A 86 14.04 -3.64 -20.99
CA ASN A 86 12.86 -3.40 -20.14
C ASN A 86 11.93 -4.61 -20.07
N MET A 87 11.77 -5.35 -21.17
CA MET A 87 11.06 -6.63 -21.14
C MET A 87 11.75 -7.64 -20.23
N TRP A 88 13.09 -7.69 -20.26
CA TRP A 88 13.86 -8.57 -19.38
C TRP A 88 13.73 -8.17 -17.92
N LEU A 89 13.78 -6.86 -17.65
CA LEU A 89 13.59 -6.31 -16.32
C LEU A 89 12.20 -6.65 -15.80
N ALA A 90 11.16 -6.46 -16.62
CA ALA A 90 9.79 -6.83 -16.29
C ALA A 90 9.66 -8.33 -16.00
N ALA A 91 10.31 -9.19 -16.79
CA ALA A 91 10.33 -10.63 -16.54
C ALA A 91 11.02 -11.00 -15.23
N LEU A 92 12.10 -10.30 -14.86
CA LEU A 92 12.82 -10.51 -13.60
C LEU A 92 12.06 -9.95 -12.38
N THR A 93 11.29 -8.86 -12.54
CA THR A 93 10.50 -8.27 -11.46
C THR A 93 9.14 -8.93 -11.28
N ARG A 94 8.61 -9.57 -12.32
CA ARG A 94 7.33 -10.30 -12.33
C ARG A 94 7.05 -11.15 -11.08
N PRO A 95 7.97 -11.99 -10.57
CA PRO A 95 7.69 -12.77 -9.34
C PRO A 95 7.54 -11.90 -8.08
N TYR A 96 8.23 -10.76 -7.99
CA TYR A 96 8.01 -9.80 -6.90
C TYR A 96 6.65 -9.12 -7.08
N ASP A 97 6.29 -8.77 -8.32
CA ASP A 97 5.00 -8.16 -8.65
C ASP A 97 3.84 -9.11 -8.38
N GLU A 98 3.96 -10.40 -8.73
CA GLU A 98 3.00 -11.45 -8.42
C GLU A 98 2.88 -11.68 -6.91
N LYS A 99 4.00 -11.67 -6.17
CA LYS A 99 3.96 -11.80 -4.71
C LYS A 99 3.27 -10.59 -4.05
N ILE A 100 3.56 -9.38 -4.52
CA ILE A 100 2.90 -8.15 -4.04
C ILE A 100 1.41 -8.21 -4.35
N TRP A 101 1.04 -8.59 -5.58
CA TRP A 101 -0.35 -8.73 -6.00
C TRP A 101 -1.13 -9.72 -5.13
N ASN A 102 -0.56 -10.92 -4.88
CA ASN A 102 -1.20 -11.93 -4.04
C ASN A 102 -1.40 -11.43 -2.60
N LEU A 103 -0.42 -10.71 -2.05
CA LEU A 103 -0.53 -10.12 -0.70
C LEU A 103 -1.56 -8.98 -0.65
N GLU A 104 -1.68 -8.17 -1.70
CA GLU A 104 -2.72 -7.13 -1.83
C GLU A 104 -4.11 -7.77 -1.93
N GLU A 105 -4.27 -8.87 -2.68
CA GLU A 105 -5.53 -9.61 -2.78
C GLU A 105 -5.93 -10.28 -1.45
N GLU A 106 -4.96 -10.82 -0.71
CA GLU A 106 -5.17 -11.33 0.66
C GLU A 106 -5.55 -10.23 1.65
N GLU A 107 -4.92 -9.04 1.57
CA GLU A 107 -5.28 -7.86 2.35
C GLU A 107 -6.73 -7.45 2.09
N ASP A 108 -7.12 -7.28 0.83
CA ASP A 108 -8.48 -6.90 0.43
C ASP A 108 -9.52 -7.93 0.85
N ARG A 109 -9.16 -9.21 0.84
CA ARG A 109 -10.04 -10.27 1.33
C ARG A 109 -10.24 -10.17 2.84
N LEU A 110 -9.18 -10.00 3.62
CA LEU A 110 -9.26 -9.87 5.07
C LEU A 110 -10.01 -8.61 5.51
N ILE A 111 -9.84 -7.49 4.78
CA ILE A 111 -10.61 -6.27 5.02
C ILE A 111 -12.11 -6.54 4.82
N ARG A 112 -12.50 -7.19 3.71
CA ARG A 112 -13.90 -7.56 3.46
C ARG A 112 -14.47 -8.50 4.53
N GLU A 113 -13.68 -9.46 4.99
CA GLU A 113 -14.08 -10.37 6.07
C GLU A 113 -14.26 -9.63 7.41
N LEU A 114 -13.37 -8.69 7.74
CA LEU A 114 -13.50 -7.83 8.92
C LEU A 114 -14.72 -6.91 8.83
N GLU A 115 -14.98 -6.31 7.67
CA GLU A 115 -16.18 -5.50 7.44
C GLU A 115 -17.45 -6.33 7.56
N ALA A 116 -17.46 -7.56 7.05
CA ALA A 116 -18.58 -8.49 7.21
C ALA A 116 -18.79 -8.90 8.67
N LEU A 117 -17.73 -9.19 9.43
CA LEU A 117 -17.82 -9.47 10.86
C LEU A 117 -18.30 -8.25 11.65
N ARG A 118 -17.84 -7.06 11.29
CA ARG A 118 -18.31 -5.79 11.86
C ARG A 118 -19.79 -5.59 11.57
N TRP A 119 -20.22 -5.78 10.32
CA TRP A 119 -21.61 -5.67 9.91
C TRP A 119 -22.49 -6.71 10.61
N LYS A 120 -22.02 -7.95 10.78
CA LYS A 120 -22.70 -8.98 11.59
C LYS A 120 -22.77 -8.62 13.07
N ALA A 121 -21.76 -7.98 13.64
CA ALA A 121 -21.80 -7.51 15.02
C ALA A 121 -22.77 -6.33 15.21
N LEU A 122 -22.91 -5.47 14.19
CA LEU A 122 -23.83 -4.33 14.18
C LEU A 122 -25.28 -4.73 13.88
N ASN A 123 -25.50 -5.71 13.00
CA ASN A 123 -26.82 -6.18 12.57
C ASN A 123 -27.19 -7.53 13.19
N ALA A 124 -26.45 -8.02 14.19
CA ALA A 124 -26.91 -9.12 15.01
C ALA A 124 -28.25 -8.66 15.59
N PRO A 125 -29.37 -9.33 15.24
CA PRO A 125 -30.66 -8.93 15.76
C PRO A 125 -30.56 -8.98 17.29
N LEU A 126 -31.02 -7.93 17.96
CA LEU A 126 -31.22 -7.90 19.41
C LEU A 126 -32.33 -8.89 19.84
N ASP A 127 -32.65 -9.90 19.02
CA ASP A 127 -33.80 -10.77 19.11
C ASP A 127 -33.35 -12.19 19.46
N ALA A 128 -32.95 -12.33 20.72
CA ALA A 128 -33.17 -13.55 21.49
C ALA A 128 -33.47 -13.19 22.95
N GLU A 129 -34.35 -12.22 23.17
CA GLU A 129 -35.21 -12.16 24.35
C GLU A 129 -36.68 -12.06 23.89
N PRO A 130 -37.42 -13.17 23.75
CA PRO A 130 -38.85 -13.09 23.93
C PRO A 130 -39.08 -12.88 25.43
N ASP A 131 -39.89 -11.88 25.76
CA ASP A 131 -40.33 -11.52 27.12
C ASP A 131 -39.37 -10.69 27.97
N ARG A 132 -39.21 -9.42 27.58
CA ARG A 132 -39.36 -8.33 28.56
C ARG A 132 -39.86 -7.04 27.88
N LYS A 133 -41.17 -7.03 27.63
CA LYS A 133 -41.93 -5.77 27.69
C LYS A 133 -41.79 -5.20 29.10
N GLN A 134 -40.86 -4.29 29.31
CA GLN A 134 -41.00 -3.26 30.33
C GLN A 134 -40.05 -2.10 30.03
N ALA A 135 -40.67 -1.00 29.57
CA ALA A 135 -40.25 0.38 29.73
C ALA A 135 -38.75 0.66 29.53
N GLY A 136 -38.38 1.06 28.31
CA GLY A 136 -37.15 1.79 28.06
C GLY A 136 -37.07 2.99 29.01
N SER A 137 -36.14 2.92 29.96
CA SER A 137 -35.66 4.10 30.65
C SER A 137 -34.67 4.79 29.69
N PRO A 138 -34.69 6.12 29.55
CA PRO A 138 -33.78 6.86 28.67
C PRO A 138 -32.28 6.79 29.07
N ASP A 139 -31.93 5.98 30.08
CA ASP A 139 -30.60 5.79 30.65
C ASP A 139 -30.12 4.32 30.52
N ASP A 140 -30.30 3.68 29.36
CA ASP A 140 -29.59 2.41 29.12
C ASP A 140 -28.10 2.70 28.85
N PRO A 141 -27.16 2.25 29.71
CA PRO A 141 -25.73 2.49 29.52
C PRO A 141 -25.21 1.93 28.19
N ASP A 142 -25.86 0.91 27.63
CA ASP A 142 -25.47 0.32 26.35
C ASP A 142 -25.79 1.29 25.17
N ASP A 143 -26.87 2.07 25.26
CA ASP A 143 -27.21 3.12 24.28
C ASP A 143 -26.26 4.33 24.35
N GLU A 144 -25.80 4.67 25.54
CA GLU A 144 -24.84 5.76 25.75
C GLU A 144 -23.45 5.39 25.20
N ILE A 145 -23.00 4.14 25.40
CA ILE A 145 -21.78 3.60 24.80
C ILE A 145 -21.86 3.62 23.27
N ALA A 146 -23.01 3.28 22.69
CA ALA A 146 -23.20 3.32 21.24
C ALA A 146 -23.07 4.74 20.67
N LYS A 147 -23.63 5.75 21.35
CA LYS A 147 -23.49 7.17 20.98
C LYS A 147 -22.04 7.63 21.04
N LEU A 148 -21.30 7.26 22.08
CA LEU A 148 -19.88 7.60 22.24
C LEU A 148 -19.01 6.94 21.16
N ASN A 149 -19.27 5.68 20.84
CA ASN A 149 -18.56 4.97 19.76
C ASN A 149 -18.84 5.59 18.38
N LYS A 150 -20.06 6.11 18.16
CA LYS A 150 -20.40 6.82 16.92
C LYS A 150 -19.57 8.12 16.78
N ILE A 151 -19.39 8.88 17.85
CA ILE A 151 -18.56 10.11 17.83
C ILE A 151 -17.11 9.80 17.44
N VAL A 152 -16.54 8.70 17.96
CA VAL A 152 -15.18 8.27 17.60
C VAL A 152 -15.10 7.88 16.13
N LEU A 153 -16.12 7.17 15.63
CA LEU A 153 -16.19 6.72 14.24
C LEU A 153 -16.34 7.89 13.25
N ASP A 154 -17.22 8.84 13.57
CA ASP A 154 -17.44 10.02 12.74
C ASP A 154 -16.15 10.85 12.62
N TRP A 155 -15.36 10.94 13.70
CA TRP A 155 -14.04 11.58 13.67
C TRP A 155 -12.99 10.79 12.87
N GLU A 156 -12.96 9.46 13.04
CA GLU A 156 -12.08 8.55 12.31
C GLU A 156 -12.31 8.62 10.80
N GLN A 157 -13.57 8.75 10.37
CA GLN A 157 -13.97 8.75 8.96
C GLN A 157 -14.03 10.15 8.33
N ALA A 158 -13.92 11.23 9.11
CA ALA A 158 -14.01 12.58 8.58
C ALA A 158 -12.81 12.96 7.67
N GLY A 159 -13.06 13.07 6.36
CA GLY A 159 -12.13 13.64 5.38
C GLY A 159 -10.98 12.72 4.93
N GLY A 160 -9.98 13.30 4.24
CA GLY A 160 -8.90 12.57 3.56
C GLY A 160 -7.79 12.00 4.46
N ALA A 161 -7.88 12.17 5.77
CA ALA A 161 -6.87 11.74 6.74
C ALA A 161 -7.30 10.53 7.60
N ALA A 162 -8.36 9.82 7.19
CA ALA A 162 -8.98 8.73 7.95
C ALA A 162 -7.97 7.66 8.41
N ARG A 163 -6.99 7.31 7.55
CA ARG A 163 -5.93 6.35 7.87
C ARG A 163 -5.03 6.77 9.03
N VAL A 164 -4.73 8.06 9.16
CA VAL A 164 -3.90 8.58 10.27
C VAL A 164 -4.72 8.61 11.56
N ARG A 165 -6.01 8.93 11.47
CA ARG A 165 -6.92 9.00 12.61
C ARG A 165 -7.25 7.61 13.16
N SER A 166 -7.43 6.60 12.31
CA SER A 166 -7.64 5.22 12.76
C SER A 166 -6.45 4.66 13.54
N LEU A 167 -5.22 4.93 13.05
CA LEU A 167 -3.98 4.64 13.77
C LEU A 167 -3.93 5.35 15.13
N LYS A 168 -4.35 6.61 15.19
CA LYS A 168 -4.37 7.39 16.44
C LYS A 168 -5.39 6.86 17.46
N VAL A 169 -6.56 6.43 17.00
CA VAL A 169 -7.58 5.79 17.86
C VAL A 169 -7.05 4.49 18.45
N LEU A 170 -6.28 3.70 17.70
CA LEU A 170 -5.66 2.47 18.20
C LEU A 170 -4.62 2.76 19.28
N GLU A 171 -3.73 3.73 19.05
CA GLU A 171 -2.74 4.18 20.04
C GLU A 171 -3.42 4.63 21.34
N TRP A 172 -4.52 5.39 21.24
CA TRP A 172 -5.28 5.79 22.43
C TRP A 172 -5.96 4.62 23.13
N LYS A 173 -6.49 3.63 22.40
CA LYS A 173 -7.06 2.42 23.02
C LYS A 173 -6.02 1.66 23.83
N GLU A 174 -4.80 1.55 23.33
CA GLU A 174 -3.67 0.96 24.06
C GLU A 174 -3.32 1.78 25.31
N GLU A 175 -3.17 3.10 25.19
CA GLU A 175 -2.92 4.00 26.33
C GLU A 175 -4.02 3.90 27.41
N ILE A 176 -5.29 3.87 27.00
CA ILE A 176 -6.46 3.81 27.89
C ILE A 176 -6.52 2.45 28.59
N SER A 177 -6.20 1.37 27.87
CA SER A 177 -6.17 0.02 28.45
C SER A 177 -5.10 -0.12 29.54
N ALA A 178 -3.99 0.61 29.43
CA ALA A 178 -2.90 0.61 30.40
C ALA A 178 -3.18 1.48 31.65
N LYS A 179 -4.17 2.39 31.58
CA LYS A 179 -4.49 3.32 32.68
C LYS A 179 -5.49 2.74 33.68
N GLY A 180 -5.32 3.11 34.94
CA GLY A 180 -6.25 2.76 36.02
C GLY A 180 -7.53 3.61 35.99
N ASP A 181 -8.61 3.14 36.63
CA ASP A 181 -9.93 3.80 36.58
C ASP A 181 -9.92 5.22 37.18
N ALA A 182 -9.11 5.44 38.22
CA ALA A 182 -8.92 6.78 38.82
C ALA A 182 -8.21 7.74 37.85
N GLU A 183 -7.19 7.25 37.12
CA GLU A 183 -6.47 8.03 36.12
C GLU A 183 -7.36 8.34 34.93
N LEU A 184 -8.14 7.37 34.45
CA LEU A 184 -9.10 7.55 33.37
C LEU A 184 -10.18 8.58 33.71
N ARG A 185 -10.72 8.56 34.94
CA ARG A 185 -11.66 9.58 35.39
C ARG A 185 -11.04 10.98 35.39
N SER A 186 -9.83 11.12 35.92
CA SER A 186 -9.10 12.40 35.92
C SER A 186 -8.81 12.90 34.50
N GLU A 187 -8.49 11.99 33.58
CA GLU A 187 -8.24 12.31 32.17
C GLU A 187 -9.53 12.69 31.44
N THR A 188 -10.65 12.02 31.71
CA THR A 188 -11.95 12.41 31.13
C THR A 188 -12.39 13.80 31.56
N GLU A 189 -12.20 14.16 32.83
CA GLU A 189 -12.51 15.51 33.33
C GLU A 189 -11.58 16.57 32.69
N ARG A 190 -10.29 16.23 32.54
CA ARG A 190 -9.33 17.11 31.88
C ARG A 190 -9.68 17.33 30.41
N LEU A 191 -9.98 16.25 29.68
CA LEU A 191 -10.34 16.31 28.27
C LEU A 191 -11.66 17.06 28.05
N TRP A 192 -12.63 16.90 28.96
CA TRP A 192 -13.88 17.67 28.91
C TRP A 192 -13.62 19.18 29.02
N LYS A 193 -12.79 19.60 29.99
CA LYS A 193 -12.37 21.01 30.13
C LYS A 193 -11.61 21.51 28.90
N THR A 194 -10.79 20.67 28.27
CA THR A 194 -10.11 21.02 27.01
C THR A 194 -11.10 21.18 25.86
N VAL A 195 -12.12 20.32 25.75
CA VAL A 195 -13.17 20.47 24.72
C VAL A 195 -13.94 21.78 24.86
N GLU A 196 -14.20 22.22 26.09
CA GLU A 196 -14.90 23.49 26.37
C GLU A 196 -14.01 24.72 26.14
N ALA A 197 -12.70 24.62 26.39
CA ALA A 197 -11.77 25.74 26.31
C ALA A 197 -11.08 25.91 24.93
N GLU A 198 -11.08 24.88 24.08
CA GLU A 198 -10.37 24.90 22.80
C GLU A 198 -11.17 25.65 21.71
N ALA A 199 -10.55 26.65 21.09
CA ALA A 199 -11.14 27.45 20.02
C ALA A 199 -10.89 26.89 18.60
N ASP A 200 -9.90 26.01 18.44
CA ASP A 200 -9.60 25.33 17.17
C ASP A 200 -10.50 24.11 16.99
N GLU A 201 -11.36 24.15 15.96
CA GLU A 201 -12.33 23.10 15.63
C GLU A 201 -11.67 21.72 15.46
N GLY A 202 -10.49 21.65 14.81
CA GLY A 202 -9.82 20.37 14.56
C GLY A 202 -9.27 19.73 15.83
N ARG A 203 -8.74 20.54 16.75
CA ARG A 203 -8.27 20.08 18.07
C ARG A 203 -9.42 19.77 19.00
N GLN A 204 -10.50 20.53 18.91
CA GLN A 204 -11.72 20.29 19.67
C GLN A 204 -12.35 18.95 19.29
N GLU A 205 -12.47 18.64 17.99
CA GLU A 205 -12.96 17.35 17.49
C GLU A 205 -12.08 16.19 17.95
N GLN A 206 -10.75 16.36 17.89
CA GLN A 206 -9.79 15.36 18.38
C GLN A 206 -9.95 15.11 19.89
N ALA A 207 -10.10 16.17 20.69
CA ALA A 207 -10.32 16.08 22.13
C ALA A 207 -11.69 15.44 22.46
N ARG A 208 -12.73 15.72 21.67
CA ARG A 208 -14.06 15.08 21.78
C ARG A 208 -14.00 13.59 21.48
N ALA A 209 -13.30 13.18 20.43
CA ALA A 209 -13.12 11.77 20.09
C ALA A 209 -12.34 11.01 21.18
N ARG A 210 -11.25 11.60 21.69
CA ARG A 210 -10.48 11.01 22.79
C ARG A 210 -11.29 10.93 24.09
N TRP A 211 -12.06 11.97 24.41
CA TRP A 211 -12.98 11.98 25.56
C TRP A 211 -14.02 10.88 25.45
N ALA A 212 -14.67 10.75 24.28
CA ALA A 212 -15.71 9.75 24.06
C ALA A 212 -15.17 8.32 24.21
N LEU A 213 -13.94 8.09 23.75
CA LEU A 213 -13.26 6.81 23.90
C LEU A 213 -12.97 6.47 25.37
N CYS A 214 -12.42 7.41 26.15
CA CYS A 214 -12.17 7.21 27.58
C CYS A 214 -13.47 7.02 28.38
N ARG A 215 -14.54 7.77 28.03
CA ARG A 215 -15.85 7.67 28.69
C ARG A 215 -16.53 6.34 28.41
N ALA A 216 -16.47 5.85 27.18
CA ALA A 216 -17.00 4.54 26.81
C ALA A 216 -16.28 3.41 27.55
N GLU A 217 -14.95 3.48 27.66
CA GLU A 217 -14.18 2.48 28.41
C GLU A 217 -14.53 2.50 29.92
N LEU A 218 -14.64 3.68 30.53
CA LEU A 218 -15.08 3.79 31.93
C LEU A 218 -16.45 3.17 32.14
N MET A 219 -17.42 3.42 31.25
CA MET A 219 -18.76 2.83 31.34
C MET A 219 -18.73 1.30 31.18
N VAL A 220 -17.87 0.76 30.32
CA VAL A 220 -17.65 -0.68 30.19
C VAL A 220 -17.04 -1.27 31.46
N ARG A 221 -16.10 -0.59 32.11
CA ARG A 221 -15.49 -1.04 33.37
C ARG A 221 -16.48 -0.95 34.54
N GLU A 222 -17.21 0.14 34.66
CA GLU A 222 -18.23 0.34 35.70
C GLU A 222 -19.40 -0.65 35.57
N SER A 223 -19.83 -0.95 34.34
CA SER A 223 -20.85 -1.98 34.10
C SER A 223 -20.37 -3.41 34.36
N ARG A 224 -19.06 -3.70 34.23
CA ARG A 224 -18.47 -4.97 34.67
C ARG A 224 -18.48 -5.12 36.19
N VAL A 225 -18.02 -4.10 36.92
CA VAL A 225 -18.02 -4.08 38.40
C VAL A 225 -19.44 -4.18 38.95
N ARG A 226 -20.41 -3.50 38.32
CA ARG A 226 -21.84 -3.56 38.71
C ARG A 226 -22.50 -4.91 38.37
N ARG A 227 -21.99 -5.66 37.38
CA ARG A 227 -22.47 -7.01 37.05
C ARG A 227 -21.83 -8.11 37.90
N GLU A 228 -20.68 -7.86 38.53
CA GLU A 228 -20.01 -8.81 39.45
C GLU A 228 -20.67 -8.88 40.84
N SER A 229 -21.50 -7.89 41.23
CA SER A 229 -22.24 -7.89 42.50
C SER A 229 -23.59 -8.63 42.45
N ILE A 230 -23.97 -9.19 41.29
CA ILE A 230 -25.13 -10.06 41.12
C ILE A 230 -24.60 -11.47 40.87
N PRO A 231 -24.98 -12.51 41.66
CA PRO A 231 -24.52 -13.86 41.42
C PRO A 231 -25.05 -14.33 40.06
N ARG A 232 -24.16 -14.37 39.08
CA ARG A 232 -24.49 -14.68 37.69
C ARG A 232 -24.34 -16.18 37.49
N GLU A 233 -25.49 -16.87 37.41
CA GLU A 233 -25.54 -18.18 36.77
C GLU A 233 -24.88 -18.09 35.39
N THR A 234 -24.04 -19.08 35.14
CA THR A 234 -23.16 -19.27 33.99
C THR A 234 -23.85 -18.99 32.66
N ARG A 235 -23.47 -17.88 32.02
CA ARG A 235 -23.66 -17.64 30.57
C ARG A 235 -22.31 -17.28 29.93
N LYS A 236 -21.39 -18.25 29.98
CA LYS A 236 -20.50 -18.59 28.86
C LYS A 236 -21.43 -19.17 27.77
N ASP A 237 -21.40 -18.88 26.49
CA ASP A 237 -20.35 -18.57 25.50
C ASP A 237 -21.11 -17.86 24.34
N ASP A 238 -20.69 -16.71 23.81
CA ASP A 238 -20.31 -16.62 22.37
C ASP A 238 -19.55 -15.30 22.04
N LYS A 239 -19.45 -14.35 22.98
CA LYS A 239 -18.76 -13.07 22.77
C LYS A 239 -17.21 -13.12 22.72
N PRO A 240 -16.49 -14.03 23.42
CA PRO A 240 -15.02 -13.99 23.38
C PRO A 240 -14.43 -14.41 22.03
N GLN A 241 -15.17 -15.20 21.25
CA GLN A 241 -14.67 -15.79 20.00
C GLN A 241 -14.64 -14.78 18.85
N ILE A 242 -15.68 -13.94 18.71
CA ILE A 242 -15.71 -12.87 17.69
C ILE A 242 -14.60 -11.83 17.93
N ALA A 243 -14.32 -11.51 19.20
CA ALA A 243 -13.26 -10.57 19.56
C ALA A 243 -11.85 -11.16 19.35
N SER A 244 -11.65 -12.45 19.66
CA SER A 244 -10.38 -13.13 19.38
C SER A 244 -10.12 -13.26 17.88
N ASP A 245 -11.15 -13.56 17.09
CA ASP A 245 -11.05 -13.71 15.64
C ASP A 245 -10.75 -12.37 14.96
N GLN A 246 -11.34 -11.28 15.45
CA GLN A 246 -11.00 -9.92 15.00
C GLN A 246 -9.55 -9.53 15.34
N MET A 247 -9.05 -9.88 16.53
CA MET A 247 -7.65 -9.62 16.89
C MET A 247 -6.69 -10.46 16.03
N ALA A 248 -7.00 -11.73 15.80
CA ALA A 248 -6.22 -12.61 14.93
C ALA A 248 -6.17 -12.10 13.48
N MET A 249 -7.30 -11.64 12.93
CA MET A 249 -7.34 -11.05 11.58
C MET A 249 -6.55 -9.73 11.50
N ARG A 250 -6.61 -8.89 12.53
CA ARG A 250 -5.81 -7.64 12.59
C ARG A 250 -4.31 -7.93 12.68
N GLN A 251 -3.92 -8.93 13.46
CA GLN A 251 -2.53 -9.37 13.54
C GLN A 251 -2.07 -9.91 12.19
N ARG A 252 -2.90 -10.71 11.51
CA ARG A 252 -2.62 -11.22 10.16
C ARG A 252 -2.47 -10.09 9.12
N LEU A 253 -3.30 -9.05 9.19
CA LEU A 253 -3.16 -7.86 8.34
C LEU A 253 -1.84 -7.13 8.59
N GLN A 254 -1.43 -6.95 9.86
CA GLN A 254 -0.15 -6.34 10.19
C GLN A 254 1.03 -7.17 9.65
N ASP A 255 0.93 -8.50 9.72
CA ASP A 255 1.96 -9.40 9.19
C ASP A 255 2.03 -9.32 7.66
N ILE A 256 0.89 -9.29 6.95
CA ILE A 256 0.84 -9.11 5.50
C ILE A 256 1.44 -7.76 5.09
N LEU A 257 1.11 -6.68 5.81
CA LEU A 257 1.68 -5.36 5.56
C LEU A 257 3.21 -5.34 5.76
N ARG A 258 3.72 -6.01 6.80
CA ARG A 258 5.16 -6.16 7.01
C ARG A 258 5.81 -6.98 5.89
N GLU A 259 5.18 -8.07 5.48
CA GLU A 259 5.69 -8.90 4.38
C GLU A 259 5.70 -8.13 3.05
N MET A 260 4.64 -7.38 2.76
CA MET A 260 4.56 -6.54 1.56
C MET A 260 5.64 -5.46 1.55
N GLN A 261 5.90 -4.81 2.70
CA GLN A 261 7.01 -3.87 2.84
C GLN A 261 8.37 -4.54 2.64
N ALA A 262 8.57 -5.74 3.19
CA ALA A 262 9.80 -6.50 2.98
C ALA A 262 10.01 -6.86 1.50
N VAL A 263 8.98 -7.35 0.81
CA VAL A 263 9.05 -7.69 -0.63
C VAL A 263 9.30 -6.45 -1.49
N ARG A 264 8.69 -5.31 -1.15
CA ARG A 264 8.96 -4.02 -1.83
C ARG A 264 10.41 -3.55 -1.59
N ALA A 265 10.93 -3.73 -0.37
CA ALA A 265 12.32 -3.41 -0.04
C ALA A 265 13.30 -4.33 -0.79
N GLU A 266 13.03 -5.63 -0.84
CA GLU A 266 13.81 -6.61 -1.61
C GLU A 266 13.82 -6.29 -3.11
N LYS A 267 12.65 -5.92 -3.68
CA LYS A 267 12.55 -5.46 -5.06
C LYS A 267 13.38 -4.20 -5.30
N ALA A 268 13.32 -3.23 -4.38
CA ALA A 268 14.11 -2.00 -4.48
C ALA A 268 15.62 -2.28 -4.39
N GLU A 269 16.04 -3.15 -3.48
CA GLU A 269 17.44 -3.56 -3.32
C GLU A 269 17.94 -4.32 -4.56
N PHE A 270 17.10 -5.19 -5.14
CA PHE A 270 17.40 -5.88 -6.41
C PHE A 270 17.61 -4.89 -7.55
N LEU A 271 16.80 -3.83 -7.64
CA LEU A 271 16.92 -2.78 -8.66
C LEU A 271 18.12 -1.85 -8.43
N GLN A 272 18.58 -1.70 -7.18
CA GLN A 272 19.77 -0.92 -6.84
C GLN A 272 21.08 -1.67 -7.13
N LYS A 273 21.07 -3.01 -7.03
CA LYS A 273 22.21 -3.86 -7.38
C LYS A 273 22.41 -3.92 -8.89
N LYS A 274 23.62 -4.29 -9.34
CA LYS A 274 23.87 -4.54 -10.76
C LYS A 274 23.04 -5.74 -11.22
N ILE A 275 22.09 -5.49 -12.13
CA ILE A 275 21.13 -6.49 -12.55
C ILE A 275 21.80 -7.45 -13.53
N ARG A 276 21.81 -8.74 -13.20
CA ARG A 276 22.31 -9.78 -14.08
C ARG A 276 21.21 -10.15 -15.09
N LEU A 277 21.47 -9.87 -16.37
CA LEU A 277 20.54 -10.17 -17.46
C LEU A 277 20.68 -11.66 -17.83
N THR A 278 19.94 -12.55 -17.17
CA THR A 278 19.84 -13.98 -17.51
C THR A 278 18.40 -14.42 -17.64
N TRP A 279 18.11 -15.39 -18.52
CA TRP A 279 16.77 -15.98 -18.64
C TRP A 279 16.45 -16.92 -17.47
N ARG A 280 17.49 -17.53 -16.89
CA ARG A 280 17.37 -18.38 -15.70
C ARG A 280 17.79 -17.59 -14.48
N ARG A 281 16.96 -17.62 -13.43
CA ARG A 281 17.44 -17.31 -12.08
C ARG A 281 18.60 -18.27 -11.80
N GLY A 282 19.76 -17.72 -11.44
CA GLY A 282 20.77 -18.55 -10.78
C GLY A 282 20.17 -19.11 -9.48
N PRO A 283 20.69 -20.25 -9.00
CA PRO A 283 20.30 -20.78 -7.69
C PRO A 283 20.49 -19.73 -6.58
#